data_AF-A0A4R7DGY3-F1
#
_entry.id   AF-A0A4R7DGY3-F1
#
_cell.length_a   1.000
_cell.length_b   1.000
_cell.length_c   1.000
_cell.angle_alpha   90.00
_cell.angle_beta   90.00
_cell.angle_gamma   90.00
#
_symmetry.space_group_name_H-M   'P 1'
#
loop_
_entity.id
_entity.type
_entity.pdbx_description
1 polymer ?
#
loop_
_entity_poly.entity_id
_entity_poly.type
_entity_poly.pdbx_seq_one_letter_code
_entity_poly.pdbx_strand_id
1 'polypeptide(L)'
;MHFPHWQHFLSLERDFIETIEFVELNQSNDGAFSVAYTKLFLAICSEIDVVAKLVCKKINASSSARNIGDYCSEIIGKYPSFHTVECMIPRYGINIQPWASWSGSSNPSWWQDHNKVKHQRDTHSTLANQKNVKESLCGLFCLLLYLYQPELYSATLNPLPVLLDYERMPGHLSVNPGAVLPDIPR
;
A
#
# COMPACT_ATOMS: atom_id res chain seq x y z
N MET A 1 -12.48 12.41 -13.02
CA MET A 1 -11.53 12.59 -11.89
C MET A 1 -10.16 12.20 -12.41
N HIS A 2 -9.11 13.02 -12.22
CA HIS A 2 -7.81 12.84 -12.90
C HIS A 2 -7.05 11.59 -12.39
N PHE A 3 -7.18 11.23 -11.09
CA PHE A 3 -6.54 10.06 -10.47
C PHE A 3 -7.49 9.34 -9.49
N PRO A 4 -8.43 8.50 -9.98
CA PRO A 4 -9.47 7.91 -9.12
C PRO A 4 -8.92 7.00 -8.01
N HIS A 5 -7.89 6.19 -8.30
CA HIS A 5 -7.29 5.27 -7.31
C HIS A 5 -6.48 6.02 -6.25
N TRP A 6 -5.84 7.12 -6.64
CA TRP A 6 -5.17 8.01 -5.68
C TRP A 6 -6.17 8.69 -4.75
N GLN A 7 -7.27 9.21 -5.30
CA GLN A 7 -8.35 9.79 -4.49
C GLN A 7 -8.95 8.77 -3.52
N HIS A 8 -9.15 7.52 -3.96
CA HIS A 8 -9.64 6.46 -3.11
C HIS A 8 -8.66 6.18 -1.96
N PHE A 9 -7.36 6.06 -2.27
CA PHE A 9 -6.32 5.90 -1.27
C PHE A 9 -6.31 7.02 -0.24
N LEU A 10 -6.38 8.29 -0.66
CA LEU A 10 -6.43 9.44 0.27
C LEU A 10 -7.65 9.38 1.20
N SER A 11 -8.78 8.87 0.70
CA SER A 11 -9.96 8.64 1.56
C SER A 11 -9.70 7.52 2.57
N LEU A 12 -9.08 6.41 2.16
CA LEU A 12 -8.74 5.29 3.06
C LEU A 12 -7.70 5.71 4.10
N GLU A 13 -6.71 6.51 3.71
CA GLU A 13 -5.71 7.07 4.61
C GLU A 13 -6.35 7.96 5.67
N ARG A 14 -7.24 8.89 5.27
CA ARG A 14 -7.98 9.74 6.21
C ARG A 14 -8.77 8.91 7.22
N ASP A 15 -9.52 7.92 6.74
CA ASP A 15 -10.33 7.05 7.59
C ASP A 15 -9.44 6.22 8.55
N PHE A 16 -8.22 5.84 8.13
CA PHE A 16 -7.24 5.21 9.02
C PHE A 16 -6.70 6.19 10.08
N ILE A 17 -6.39 7.44 9.70
CA ILE A 17 -5.95 8.48 10.64
C ILE A 17 -6.96 8.69 11.77
N GLU A 18 -8.27 8.70 11.46
CA GLU A 18 -9.34 8.79 12.47
C GLU A 18 -9.26 7.68 13.50
N THR A 19 -8.85 6.46 13.11
CA THR A 19 -8.69 5.35 14.07
C THR A 19 -7.53 5.56 15.04
N ILE A 20 -6.48 6.28 14.60
CA ILE A 20 -5.28 6.52 15.40
C ILE A 20 -5.57 7.48 16.56
N GLU A 21 -6.57 8.36 16.43
CA GLU A 21 -6.98 9.25 17.53
C GLU A 21 -7.52 8.49 18.75
N PHE A 22 -8.07 7.30 18.54
CA PHE A 22 -8.62 6.45 19.61
C PHE A 22 -7.70 5.30 20.01
N VAL A 23 -6.91 4.80 19.06
CA VAL A 23 -5.98 3.70 19.27
C VAL A 23 -4.64 4.10 18.70
N GLU A 24 -3.74 4.56 19.57
CA GLU A 24 -2.39 5.01 19.22
C GLU A 24 -1.69 4.01 18.28
N LEU A 25 -1.00 4.53 17.27
CA LEU A 25 -0.20 3.70 16.36
C LEU A 25 1.08 3.25 17.09
N ASN A 26 0.99 2.13 17.79
CA ASN A 26 2.05 1.60 18.63
C ASN A 26 2.06 0.08 18.55
N GLN A 27 3.25 -0.54 18.67
CA GLN A 27 3.38 -2.00 18.67
C GLN A 27 2.47 -2.70 19.72
N SER A 28 2.23 -2.05 20.86
CA SER A 28 1.34 -2.56 21.92
C SER A 28 -0.12 -2.67 21.46
N ASN A 29 -0.50 -1.91 20.43
CA ASN A 29 -1.84 -1.87 19.85
C ASN A 29 -1.94 -2.63 18.51
N ASP A 30 -0.87 -3.31 18.06
CA ASP A 30 -0.86 -4.02 16.77
C ASP A 30 -2.02 -5.01 16.63
N GLY A 31 -2.39 -5.67 17.73
CA GLY A 31 -3.51 -6.61 17.79
C GLY A 31 -4.89 -5.99 18.00
N ALA A 32 -4.99 -4.67 18.17
CA ALA A 32 -6.26 -3.98 18.36
C ALA A 32 -7.12 -4.13 17.11
N PHE A 33 -8.31 -4.70 17.26
CA PHE A 33 -9.26 -4.95 16.18
C PHE A 33 -10.57 -4.22 16.45
N SER A 34 -11.29 -3.88 15.39
CA SER A 34 -12.57 -3.19 15.48
C SER A 34 -13.38 -3.35 14.21
N VAL A 35 -14.65 -2.95 14.25
CA VAL A 35 -15.47 -2.86 13.04
C VAL A 35 -14.90 -1.83 12.05
N ALA A 36 -14.28 -0.75 12.55
CA ALA A 36 -13.62 0.25 11.70
C ALA A 36 -12.42 -0.37 10.96
N TYR A 37 -11.55 -1.09 11.68
CA TYR A 37 -10.43 -1.80 11.07
C TYR A 37 -10.88 -2.90 10.10
N THR A 38 -11.98 -3.60 10.37
CA THR A 38 -12.57 -4.57 9.43
C THR A 38 -13.00 -3.91 8.12
N LYS A 39 -13.70 -2.78 8.20
CA LYS A 39 -14.13 -2.03 7.00
C LYS A 39 -12.92 -1.54 6.20
N LEU A 40 -11.96 -0.92 6.86
CA LEU A 40 -10.72 -0.44 6.24
C LEU A 40 -9.94 -1.58 5.59
N PHE A 41 -9.69 -2.66 6.31
CA PHE A 41 -8.86 -3.76 5.83
C PHE A 41 -9.42 -4.40 4.55
N LEU A 42 -10.73 -4.63 4.51
CA LEU A 42 -11.40 -5.18 3.33
C LEU A 42 -11.39 -4.20 2.16
N ALA A 43 -11.62 -2.91 2.41
CA ALA A 43 -11.61 -1.89 1.38
C ALA A 43 -10.20 -1.71 0.77
N ILE A 44 -9.18 -1.58 1.62
CA ILE A 44 -7.77 -1.46 1.21
C ILE A 44 -7.35 -2.67 0.39
N CYS A 45 -7.59 -3.90 0.88
CA CYS A 45 -7.17 -5.10 0.17
C CYS A 45 -7.94 -5.32 -1.14
N SER A 46 -9.20 -4.88 -1.21
CA SER A 46 -9.95 -4.87 -2.48
C SER A 46 -9.34 -3.88 -3.47
N GLU A 47 -8.94 -2.69 -3.03
CA GLU A 47 -8.29 -1.70 -3.88
C GLU A 47 -6.91 -2.16 -4.35
N ILE A 48 -6.15 -2.87 -3.51
CA ILE A 48 -4.88 -3.52 -3.90
C ILE A 48 -5.09 -4.45 -5.09
N ASP A 49 -6.13 -5.28 -5.09
CA ASP A 49 -6.41 -6.19 -6.22
C ASP A 49 -6.68 -5.42 -7.52
N VAL A 50 -7.38 -4.27 -7.43
CA VAL A 50 -7.66 -3.41 -8.59
C VAL A 50 -6.39 -2.72 -9.08
N VAL A 51 -5.64 -2.07 -8.19
CA VAL A 51 -4.42 -1.31 -8.54
C VAL A 51 -3.33 -2.25 -9.05
N ALA A 52 -3.13 -3.42 -8.44
CA ALA A 52 -2.14 -4.39 -8.90
C ALA A 52 -2.44 -4.86 -10.34
N LYS A 53 -3.70 -5.11 -10.70
CA LYS A 53 -4.10 -5.40 -12.10
C LYS A 53 -3.75 -4.25 -13.05
N LEU A 54 -3.96 -3.00 -12.62
CA LEU A 54 -3.64 -1.83 -13.44
C LEU A 54 -2.14 -1.67 -13.64
N VAL A 55 -1.34 -1.91 -12.60
CA VAL A 55 0.12 -1.95 -12.70
C VAL A 55 0.55 -3.04 -13.69
N CYS A 56 0.01 -4.25 -13.59
CA CYS A 56 0.29 -5.34 -14.55
C CYS A 56 -0.08 -4.93 -15.99
N LYS A 57 -1.25 -4.31 -16.19
CA LYS A 57 -1.65 -3.78 -17.51
C LYS A 57 -0.75 -2.66 -18.03
N LYS A 58 -0.21 -1.83 -17.14
CA LYS A 58 0.76 -0.79 -17.48
C LYS A 58 2.11 -1.40 -17.91
N ILE A 59 2.51 -2.50 -17.29
CA ILE A 59 3.71 -3.28 -17.67
C ILE A 59 3.49 -3.99 -19.01
N ASN A 60 2.34 -4.64 -19.16
CA ASN A 60 1.95 -5.41 -20.34
C ASN A 60 0.45 -5.21 -20.62
N ALA A 61 0.12 -4.50 -21.71
CA ALA A 61 -1.27 -4.19 -22.06
C ALA A 61 -2.17 -5.43 -22.25
N SER A 62 -1.58 -6.58 -22.57
CA SER A 62 -2.27 -7.87 -22.74
C SER A 62 -2.29 -8.72 -21.46
N SER A 63 -1.88 -8.17 -20.32
CA SER A 63 -1.86 -8.88 -19.04
C SER A 63 -3.23 -9.47 -18.70
N SER A 64 -3.21 -10.71 -18.22
CA SER A 64 -4.38 -11.46 -17.77
C SER A 64 -4.30 -11.82 -16.28
N ALA A 65 -3.37 -11.19 -15.55
CA ALA A 65 -3.18 -11.41 -14.13
C ALA A 65 -4.49 -11.22 -13.36
N ARG A 66 -4.83 -12.18 -12.50
CA ARG A 66 -6.13 -12.26 -11.83
C ARG A 66 -6.04 -12.52 -10.33
N ASN A 67 -4.84 -12.77 -9.82
CA ASN A 67 -4.62 -13.04 -8.41
C ASN A 67 -3.25 -12.51 -7.97
N ILE A 68 -3.04 -12.46 -6.65
CA ILE A 68 -1.83 -11.91 -6.03
C ILE A 68 -0.53 -12.57 -6.51
N GLY A 69 -0.56 -13.86 -6.84
CA GLY A 69 0.61 -14.58 -7.36
C GLY A 69 0.95 -14.19 -8.80
N ASP A 70 -0.08 -14.01 -9.64
CA ASP A 70 0.10 -13.48 -11.00
C ASP A 70 0.68 -12.06 -10.94
N TYR A 71 0.14 -11.20 -10.05
CA TYR A 71 0.64 -9.84 -9.87
C TYR A 71 2.09 -9.83 -9.40
N CYS A 72 2.44 -10.65 -8.40
CA CYS A 72 3.80 -10.82 -7.94
C CYS A 72 4.74 -11.19 -9.09
N SER A 73 4.34 -12.17 -9.90
CA SER A 73 5.16 -12.67 -11.00
C SER A 73 5.41 -11.59 -12.07
N GLU A 74 4.37 -10.87 -12.48
CA GLU A 74 4.49 -9.81 -13.50
C GLU A 74 5.22 -8.57 -12.97
N ILE A 75 4.89 -8.11 -11.76
CA ILE A 75 5.48 -6.92 -11.16
C ILE A 75 6.96 -7.15 -10.84
N ILE A 76 7.33 -8.25 -10.17
CA ILE A 76 8.73 -8.58 -9.88
C ILE A 76 9.50 -8.89 -11.17
N GLY A 77 8.85 -9.51 -12.17
CA GLY A 77 9.46 -9.75 -13.48
C GLY A 77 9.89 -8.46 -14.18
N LYS A 78 9.14 -7.36 -14.00
CA LYS A 78 9.49 -6.05 -14.57
C LYS A 78 10.34 -5.18 -13.62
N TYR A 79 10.06 -5.23 -12.33
CA TYR A 79 10.68 -4.43 -11.27
C TYR A 79 11.22 -5.35 -10.17
N PRO A 80 12.41 -5.97 -10.38
CA PRO A 80 12.96 -6.96 -9.46
C PRO A 80 13.14 -6.45 -8.03
N SER A 81 13.37 -5.16 -7.87
CA SER A 81 13.59 -4.48 -6.59
C SER A 81 12.30 -3.93 -5.97
N PHE A 82 11.11 -4.17 -6.56
CA PHE A 82 9.83 -3.68 -6.01
C PHE A 82 9.61 -4.14 -4.56
N HIS A 83 10.05 -5.35 -4.21
CA HIS A 83 9.90 -5.87 -2.85
C HIS A 83 10.71 -5.10 -1.80
N THR A 84 11.66 -4.24 -2.19
CA THR A 84 12.47 -3.43 -1.28
C THR A 84 11.85 -2.05 -1.03
N VAL A 85 10.74 -1.72 -1.67
CA VAL A 85 10.09 -0.41 -1.51
C VAL A 85 9.59 -0.28 -0.08
N GLU A 86 10.05 0.76 0.60
CA GLU A 86 9.72 1.07 1.98
C GLU A 86 8.75 2.26 2.05
N CYS A 87 7.70 2.10 2.85
CA CYS A 87 6.76 3.12 3.23
C CYS A 87 7.08 3.57 4.66
N MET A 88 7.17 4.88 4.87
CA MET A 88 7.44 5.49 6.16
C MET A 88 6.16 6.10 6.73
N ILE A 89 6.07 6.10 8.05
CA ILE A 89 5.07 6.85 8.81
C ILE A 89 5.85 7.81 9.73
N PRO A 90 6.32 8.97 9.23
CA PRO A 90 7.36 9.75 9.88
C PRO A 90 7.00 10.19 11.30
N ARG A 91 5.73 10.60 11.51
CA ARG A 91 5.22 11.02 12.83
C ARG A 91 5.42 9.97 13.92
N TYR A 92 5.45 8.68 13.56
CA TYR A 92 5.58 7.57 14.48
C TYR A 92 6.94 6.86 14.37
N GLY A 93 7.84 7.32 13.50
CA GLY A 93 9.14 6.67 13.26
C GLY A 93 9.03 5.21 12.81
N ILE A 94 7.95 4.87 12.08
CA ILE A 94 7.67 3.51 11.62
C ILE A 94 8.05 3.40 10.15
N ASN A 95 8.77 2.34 9.81
CA ASN A 95 9.12 1.97 8.46
C ASN A 95 8.57 0.58 8.14
N ILE A 96 7.93 0.41 6.98
CA ILE A 96 7.24 -0.81 6.57
C ILE A 96 7.65 -1.15 5.14
N GLN A 97 8.14 -2.37 4.93
CA GLN A 97 8.32 -2.96 3.60
C GLN A 97 7.17 -3.95 3.34
N PRO A 98 6.00 -3.48 2.85
CA PRO A 98 4.78 -4.27 2.84
C PRO A 98 4.85 -5.47 1.89
N TRP A 99 5.77 -5.44 0.93
CA TRP A 99 5.98 -6.44 -0.12
C TRP A 99 7.27 -7.25 0.06
N ALA A 100 7.97 -7.16 1.20
CA ALA A 100 9.25 -7.84 1.42
C ALA A 100 9.22 -9.35 1.12
N SER A 101 8.09 -10.01 1.43
CA SER A 101 7.86 -11.45 1.18
C SER A 101 7.89 -11.85 -0.30
N TRP A 102 7.70 -10.92 -1.23
CA TRP A 102 7.79 -11.17 -2.67
C TRP A 102 9.22 -11.49 -3.14
N SER A 103 10.25 -11.15 -2.34
CA SER A 103 11.63 -11.60 -2.59
C SER A 103 11.77 -13.13 -2.68
N GLY A 104 10.94 -13.86 -1.93
CA GLY A 104 10.86 -15.32 -1.95
C GLY A 104 9.61 -15.87 -2.66
N SER A 105 8.95 -15.06 -3.51
CA SER A 105 7.70 -15.41 -4.19
C SER A 105 6.57 -15.85 -3.25
N SER A 106 6.54 -15.31 -2.03
CA SER A 106 5.54 -15.61 -1.01
C SER A 106 4.65 -14.41 -0.75
N ASN A 107 3.36 -14.64 -0.48
CA ASN A 107 2.43 -13.54 -0.23
C ASN A 107 2.61 -12.96 1.19
N PRO A 108 2.49 -11.64 1.36
CA PRO A 108 2.56 -11.03 2.68
C PRO A 108 1.52 -11.61 3.66
N SER A 109 1.88 -11.68 4.94
CA SER A 109 0.99 -12.24 5.98
C SER A 109 -0.35 -11.52 6.06
N TRP A 110 -0.34 -10.19 5.95
CA TRP A 110 -1.56 -9.38 5.95
C TRP A 110 -2.48 -9.73 4.77
N TRP A 111 -1.96 -10.12 3.61
CA TRP A 111 -2.82 -10.57 2.50
C TRP A 111 -3.46 -11.94 2.79
N GLN A 112 -2.70 -12.86 3.40
CA GLN A 112 -3.23 -14.17 3.81
C GLN A 112 -4.32 -14.02 4.86
N ASP A 113 -4.12 -13.12 5.82
CA ASP A 113 -5.09 -12.81 6.86
C ASP A 113 -6.32 -12.10 6.30
N HIS A 114 -6.17 -11.20 5.33
CA HIS A 114 -7.28 -10.62 4.59
C HIS A 114 -8.18 -11.71 3.98
N ASN A 115 -7.59 -12.73 3.34
CA ASN A 115 -8.38 -13.83 2.76
C ASN A 115 -9.17 -14.57 3.84
N LYS A 116 -8.61 -14.79 5.03
CA LYS A 116 -9.34 -15.36 6.17
C LYS A 116 -10.48 -14.45 6.63
N VAL A 117 -10.24 -13.15 6.81
CA VAL A 117 -11.26 -12.16 7.20
C VAL A 117 -12.39 -12.06 6.15
N LYS A 118 -12.05 -12.21 4.87
CA LYS A 118 -13.02 -12.15 3.76
C LYS A 118 -13.93 -13.37 3.73
N HIS A 119 -13.40 -14.57 3.98
CA HIS A 119 -14.12 -15.82 3.79
C HIS A 119 -14.61 -16.49 5.10
N GLN A 120 -14.00 -16.17 6.25
CA GLN A 120 -14.17 -16.84 7.54
C GLN A 120 -14.21 -15.83 8.71
N ARG A 121 -14.89 -14.69 8.51
CA ARG A 121 -14.89 -13.58 9.48
C ARG A 121 -15.46 -13.96 10.85
N ASP A 122 -16.39 -14.91 10.87
CA ASP A 122 -17.00 -15.46 12.07
C ASP A 122 -15.95 -15.97 13.07
N THR A 123 -14.82 -16.49 12.58
CA THR A 123 -13.73 -17.03 13.40
C THR A 123 -12.45 -16.19 13.35
N HIS A 124 -12.29 -15.34 12.33
CA HIS A 124 -11.04 -14.61 12.06
C HIS A 124 -11.18 -13.08 12.07
N SER A 125 -12.28 -12.53 12.61
CA SER A 125 -12.51 -11.07 12.65
C SER A 125 -11.38 -10.27 13.32
N THR A 126 -10.68 -10.84 14.31
CA THR A 126 -9.57 -10.20 15.03
C THR A 126 -8.32 -10.01 14.18
N LEU A 127 -8.22 -10.68 13.03
CA LEU A 127 -7.14 -10.46 12.07
C LEU A 127 -7.30 -9.14 11.30
N ALA A 128 -8.49 -8.52 11.33
CA ALA A 128 -8.65 -7.13 10.91
C ALA A 128 -8.22 -6.18 12.03
N ASN A 129 -6.92 -6.19 12.32
CA ASN A 129 -6.29 -5.41 13.39
C ASN A 129 -5.45 -4.26 12.84
N GLN A 130 -5.02 -3.37 13.72
CA GLN A 130 -4.24 -2.18 13.39
C GLN A 130 -2.99 -2.53 12.58
N LYS A 131 -2.29 -3.62 12.89
CA LYS A 131 -1.11 -4.07 12.15
C LYS A 131 -1.42 -4.44 10.70
N ASN A 132 -2.41 -5.29 10.49
CA ASN A 132 -2.78 -5.72 9.14
C ASN A 132 -3.35 -4.56 8.31
N VAL A 133 -4.07 -3.62 8.95
CA VAL A 133 -4.55 -2.40 8.29
C VAL A 133 -3.39 -1.49 7.87
N LYS A 134 -2.45 -1.17 8.76
CA LYS A 134 -1.32 -0.28 8.42
C LYS A 134 -0.40 -0.90 7.35
N GLU A 135 -0.12 -2.19 7.43
CA GLU A 135 0.72 -2.90 6.46
C GLU A 135 0.05 -2.95 5.08
N SER A 136 -1.25 -3.25 5.01
CA SER A 136 -1.99 -3.24 3.75
C SER A 136 -2.12 -1.83 3.16
N LEU A 137 -2.33 -0.79 3.98
CA LEU A 137 -2.36 0.60 3.53
C LEU A 137 -1.02 1.00 2.88
N CYS A 138 0.10 0.64 3.51
CA CYS A 138 1.44 0.82 2.93
C CYS A 138 1.61 0.02 1.63
N GLY A 139 1.08 -1.20 1.58
CA GLY A 139 1.10 -2.06 0.39
C GLY A 139 0.39 -1.42 -0.80
N LEU A 140 -0.80 -0.86 -0.56
CA LEU A 140 -1.55 -0.10 -1.56
C LEU A 140 -0.78 1.13 -2.03
N PHE A 141 -0.21 1.90 -1.10
CA PHE A 141 0.58 3.08 -1.42
C PHE A 141 1.75 2.74 -2.36
N CYS A 142 2.52 1.68 -2.05
CA CYS A 142 3.63 1.25 -2.90
C CYS A 142 3.18 0.93 -4.34
N LEU A 143 2.06 0.24 -4.53
CA LEU A 143 1.53 -0.05 -5.87
C LEU A 143 1.12 1.23 -6.61
N LEU A 144 0.52 2.19 -5.90
CA LEU A 144 0.10 3.47 -6.47
C LEU A 144 1.28 4.32 -6.95
N LEU A 145 2.42 4.28 -6.24
CA LEU A 145 3.64 4.97 -6.69
C LEU A 145 4.08 4.46 -8.07
N TYR A 146 3.98 3.15 -8.33
CA TYR A 146 4.31 2.56 -9.62
C TYR A 146 3.23 2.83 -10.68
N LEU A 147 1.95 2.82 -10.29
CA LEU A 147 0.85 3.14 -11.19
C LEU A 147 0.94 4.59 -11.70
N TYR A 148 1.19 5.55 -10.81
CA TYR A 148 1.24 6.99 -11.09
C TYR A 148 2.67 7.56 -11.14
N GLN A 149 3.66 6.72 -11.48
CA GLN A 149 5.06 7.12 -11.53
C GLN A 149 5.34 8.38 -12.40
N PRO A 150 4.76 8.54 -13.61
CA PRO A 150 4.98 9.76 -14.41
C PRO A 150 4.52 11.03 -13.68
N GLU A 151 3.37 10.95 -13.00
CA GLU A 151 2.78 12.06 -12.26
C GLU A 151 3.53 12.35 -10.96
N LEU A 152 4.05 11.31 -10.32
CA LEU A 152 4.99 11.42 -9.20
C LEU A 152 6.26 12.19 -9.62
N TYR A 153 6.89 11.80 -10.74
CA TYR A 153 8.17 12.38 -11.17
C TYR A 153 8.04 13.79 -11.73
N SER A 154 6.89 14.11 -12.32
CA SER A 154 6.53 15.46 -12.77
C SER A 154 5.95 16.35 -11.66
N ALA A 155 5.81 15.84 -10.43
CA ALA A 155 5.23 16.55 -9.29
C ALA A 155 3.79 17.06 -9.54
N THR A 156 3.02 16.30 -10.32
CA THR A 156 1.62 16.62 -10.65
C THR A 156 0.62 15.82 -9.83
N LEU A 157 1.06 14.78 -9.12
CA LEU A 157 0.24 13.96 -8.24
C LEU A 157 -0.08 14.71 -6.93
N ASN A 158 -1.28 15.30 -6.85
CA ASN A 158 -1.73 16.08 -5.70
C ASN A 158 -3.21 15.81 -5.36
N PRO A 159 -3.63 15.97 -4.09
CA PRO A 159 -2.78 16.26 -2.93
C PRO A 159 -1.93 15.05 -2.53
N LEU A 160 -0.88 15.30 -1.73
CA LEU A 160 -0.02 14.24 -1.18
C LEU A 160 -0.67 13.59 0.05
N PRO A 161 -0.28 12.35 0.41
CA PRO A 161 -0.71 11.70 1.63
C PRO A 161 -0.27 12.50 2.86
N VAL A 162 -1.04 12.42 3.95
CA VAL A 162 -0.75 13.15 5.19
C VAL A 162 0.01 12.30 6.20
N LEU A 163 -0.21 10.98 6.16
CA LEU A 163 0.35 10.03 7.12
C LEU A 163 1.58 9.32 6.56
N LEU A 164 1.52 8.93 5.28
CA LEU A 164 2.55 8.10 4.65
C LEU A 164 3.56 8.93 3.85
N ASP A 165 4.81 8.49 3.92
CA ASP A 165 5.91 8.92 3.06
C ASP A 165 6.64 7.67 2.52
N TYR A 166 7.66 7.82 1.70
CA TYR A 166 8.52 6.73 1.24
C TYR A 166 9.98 7.15 1.31
N GLU A 167 10.89 6.18 1.52
CA GLU A 167 12.31 6.38 1.86
C GLU A 167 13.10 7.29 0.88
N ARG A 168 12.49 7.62 -0.27
CA ARG A 168 13.01 8.56 -1.26
C ARG A 168 12.12 9.80 -1.43
N MET A 169 11.87 10.59 -0.39
CA MET A 169 11.52 12.01 -0.54
C MET A 169 12.13 12.88 0.58
N PRO A 170 12.95 13.91 0.26
CA PRO A 170 13.24 14.99 1.19
C PRO A 170 12.54 16.30 0.79
N GLY A 171 11.65 16.76 1.67
CA GLY A 171 11.38 18.19 1.95
C GLY A 171 9.99 18.72 1.55
N HIS A 172 9.20 19.12 2.55
CA HIS A 172 8.27 20.22 2.35
C HIS A 172 9.06 21.51 2.02
N LEU A 173 8.45 22.31 1.13
CA LEU A 173 8.82 23.66 0.69
C LEU A 173 10.06 23.76 -0.19
N SER A 174 9.74 23.62 -1.48
CA SER A 174 10.46 24.22 -2.62
C SER A 174 11.83 23.60 -2.91
N VAL A 175 11.84 22.79 -3.96
CA VAL A 175 13.00 22.27 -4.69
C VAL A 175 13.64 21.01 -4.09
N ASN A 176 13.12 19.82 -4.43
CA ASN A 176 14.02 18.66 -4.61
C ASN A 176 13.52 17.61 -5.65
N PRO A 177 14.29 17.36 -6.72
CA PRO A 177 14.05 16.31 -7.72
C PRO A 177 14.79 14.98 -7.40
N GLY A 178 14.71 14.48 -6.16
CA GLY A 178 15.58 13.36 -5.68
C GLY A 178 14.96 11.97 -5.52
N ALA A 179 13.64 11.84 -5.59
CA ALA A 179 12.95 10.57 -5.46
C ALA A 179 13.05 9.70 -6.72
N VAL A 180 13.53 8.46 -6.63
CA VAL A 180 13.54 7.51 -7.75
C VAL A 180 13.03 6.17 -7.25
N LEU A 181 11.92 5.67 -7.78
CA LEU A 181 11.45 4.31 -7.47
C LEU A 181 12.49 3.29 -7.94
N PRO A 182 12.73 2.21 -7.16
CA PRO A 182 13.57 1.11 -7.61
C PRO A 182 13.15 0.63 -9.00
N ASP A 183 14.14 0.38 -9.85
CA ASP A 183 14.00 -0.09 -11.24
C ASP A 183 13.31 0.89 -12.24
N ILE A 184 12.97 2.12 -11.82
CA ILE A 184 12.39 3.13 -12.72
C ILE A 184 13.26 4.40 -12.76
N PRO A 185 14.08 4.61 -13.80
CA PRO A 185 14.92 5.80 -13.93
C PRO A 185 14.06 7.08 -14.09
N ARG A 186 14.61 8.21 -13.66
CA ARG A 186 14.00 9.54 -13.77
C ARG A 186 14.29 10.21 -15.10
#